data_AF-G1V956-F1
#
_entry.id   AF-G1V956-F1
#
_cell.length_a   1.000
_cell.length_b   1.000
_cell.length_c   1.000
_cell.angle_alpha   90.00
_cell.angle_beta   90.00
_cell.angle_gamma   90.00
#
_symmetry.space_group_name_H-M   'P 1'
#
loop_
_entity.id
_entity.type
_entity.pdbx_description
1 polymer ?
#
loop_
_entity_poly.entity_id
_entity_poly.type
_entity_poly.pdbx_seq_one_letter_code
_entity_poly.pdbx_strand_id
1 'polypeptide(L)' 'GKTVLLVEQNALAALSIAHYAYVLEVGRVVAEAPGQELLKDPKVKEAYLGG' A
#
# COMPACT_ATOMS: atom_id res chain seq x y z
N GLY A 1 -8.87 -15.73 14.72
CA GLY A 1 -8.42 -14.37 14.34
C GLY A 1 -9.52 -13.67 13.57
N LYS A 2 -9.42 -12.34 13.40
CA LYS A 2 -10.31 -11.57 12.52
C LYS A 2 -9.54 -11.18 11.26
N THR A 3 -10.19 -11.28 10.11
CA THR A 3 -9.66 -10.74 8.86
C THR A 3 -10.17 -9.30 8.71
N VAL A 4 -9.28 -8.39 8.34
CA VAL A 4 -9.58 -6.97 8.18
C VAL A 4 -9.19 -6.54 6.78
N LEU A 5 -10.09 -5.80 6.12
CA LEU A 5 -9.79 -5.02 4.94
C LEU A 5 -9.81 -3.55 5.33
N LEU A 6 -8.69 -2.85 5.14
CA LEU A 6 -8.52 -1.43 5.43
C LEU A 6 -8.36 -0.68 4.11
N VAL A 7 -9.08 0.43 3.98
CA VAL A 7 -8.95 1.39 2.88
C VAL A 7 -8.55 2.73 3.48
N GLU A 8 -7.46 3.32 2.99
CA GLU A 8 -6.85 4.48 3.62
C GLU A 8 -6.15 5.35 2.56
N GLN A 9 -6.15 6.68 2.76
CA GLN A 9 -5.44 7.60 1.87
C GLN A 9 -3.97 7.77 2.30
N ASN A 10 -3.69 7.64 3.59
CA ASN A 10 -2.32 7.59 4.11
C ASN A 10 -1.70 6.21 3.84
N ALA A 11 -1.14 6.05 2.64
CA ALA A 11 -0.50 4.81 2.20
C ALA A 11 0.63 4.37 3.13
N LEU A 12 1.43 5.29 3.68
CA LEU A 12 2.53 4.95 4.58
C LEU A 12 2.04 4.25 5.85
N ALA A 13 1.03 4.84 6.50
CA ALA A 13 0.43 4.27 7.69
C ALA A 13 -0.22 2.91 7.38
N ALA A 14 -0.99 2.83 6.29
CA ALA A 14 -1.66 1.60 5.89
C ALA A 14 -0.69 0.45 5.60
N LEU A 15 0.37 0.72 4.82
CA LEU A 15 1.36 -0.29 4.46
C LEU A 15 2.21 -0.74 5.65
N SER A 16 2.42 0.13 6.65
CA SER A 16 3.18 -0.21 7.87
C SER A 16 2.52 -1.33 8.71
N ILE A 17 1.20 -1.47 8.62
CA ILE A 17 0.42 -2.45 9.40
C ILE A 17 -0.18 -3.56 8.53
N ALA A 18 -0.18 -3.40 7.21
CA ALA A 18 -0.77 -4.38 6.29
C ALA A 18 0.15 -5.58 6.05
N HIS A 19 -0.42 -6.78 6.13
CA HIS A 19 0.25 -8.01 5.70
C HIS A 19 0.43 -8.03 4.18
N TYR A 20 -0.59 -7.57 3.45
CA TYR A 20 -0.64 -7.49 2.00
C TYR A 20 -1.46 -6.26 1.61
N ALA A 21 -1.12 -5.62 0.50
CA ALA A 21 -1.81 -4.43 0.05
C ALA A 21 -1.89 -4.34 -1.48
N TYR A 22 -2.91 -3.61 -1.91
CA TYR A 22 -3.19 -3.26 -3.30
C TYR A 22 -3.19 -1.74 -3.41
N VAL A 23 -2.49 -1.20 -4.39
CA VAL A 23 -2.51 0.23 -4.73
C VAL A 23 -3.46 0.43 -5.89
N LEU A 24 -4.45 1.29 -5.69
CA LEU A 24 -5.49 1.60 -6.66
C LEU A 24 -5.33 3.02 -7.19
N GLU A 25 -5.29 3.14 -8.51
CA GLU A 25 -5.25 4.42 -9.23
C GLU A 25 -6.31 4.41 -10.33
N VAL A 26 -7.23 5.37 -10.28
CA VAL A 26 -8.30 5.57 -11.26
C VAL A 26 -9.04 4.26 -11.62
N GLY A 27 -9.36 3.47 -10.59
CA GLY A 27 -10.09 2.20 -10.72
C GLY A 27 -9.27 1.02 -11.22
N ARG A 28 -7.94 1.12 -11.28
CA ARG A 28 -7.03 0.00 -11.65
C ARG A 28 -6.04 -0.29 -10.52
N VAL A 29 -5.75 -1.58 -10.31
CA VAL A 29 -4.63 -1.98 -9.44
C VAL A 29 -3.34 -1.74 -10.19
N VAL A 30 -2.47 -0.91 -9.62
CA VAL A 30 -1.18 -0.53 -10.23
C VAL A 30 0.02 -1.16 -9.53
N ALA A 31 -0.16 -1.63 -8.29
CA ALA A 31 0.83 -2.41 -7.54
C ALA A 31 0.13 -3.31 -6.51
N GLU A 32 0.70 -4.48 -6.28
CA GLU A 32 0.27 -5.41 -5.23
C GLU A 32 1.48 -6.20 -4.71
N ALA A 33 1.63 -6.26 -3.38
CA ALA A 33 2.67 -7.04 -2.73
C ALA A 33 2.42 -7.08 -1.21
N PRO A 34 3.23 -7.83 -0.43
CA PRO A 34 3.30 -7.65 1.01
C PRO A 34 3.53 -6.17 1.37
N GLY A 35 2.87 -5.66 2.40
CA GLY A 35 2.92 -4.23 2.75
C GLY A 35 4.35 -3.71 2.96
N GLN A 36 5.20 -4.54 3.55
CA GLN A 36 6.62 -4.27 3.78
C GLN A 36 7.48 -4.25 2.51
N GLU A 37 7.06 -4.93 1.44
CA GLU A 37 7.73 -4.89 0.15
C GLU A 37 7.33 -3.63 -0.62
N LEU A 38 6.04 -3.26 -0.62
CA LEU A 38 5.57 -2.01 -1.20
C LEU A 38 6.18 -0.78 -0.51
N LEU A 39 6.42 -0.84 0.80
CA LEU A 39 7.17 0.21 1.52
C LEU A 39 8.61 0.39 1.03
N LYS A 40 9.20 -0.62 0.38
CA LYS A 40 10.57 -0.59 -0.14
C LYS A 40 10.61 -0.33 -1.64
N ASP A 41 9.49 -0.48 -2.34
CA ASP A 41 9.39 -0.24 -3.78
C ASP A 41 9.66 1.25 -4.09
N PRO A 42 10.71 1.56 -4.87
CA PRO A 42 11.03 2.94 -5.24
C PRO A 42 9.88 3.67 -5.94
N LYS A 43 9.10 2.98 -6.79
CA LYS A 43 7.98 3.58 -7.50
C LYS A 43 6.84 3.94 -6.56
N VAL A 44 6.55 3.07 -5.59
CA VAL A 44 5.50 3.32 -4.59
C VAL A 44 5.90 4.46 -3.67
N LYS A 45 7.18 4.51 -3.27
CA LYS A 45 7.71 5.61 -2.46
C LYS A 45 7.53 6.96 -3.12
N GLU A 46 8.01 7.08 -4.36
CA GLU A 46 7.97 8.31 -5.13
C GLU A 46 6.53 8.78 -5.38
N ALA A 47 5.61 7.86 -5.68
CA ALA A 47 4.24 8.21 -6.02
C ALA A 47 3.32 8.45 -4.81
N TYR A 48 3.52 7.76 -3.68
CA TYR A 48 2.50 7.69 -2.61
C TYR A 48 3.01 7.87 -1.17
N LEU A 49 4.31 7.77 -0.91
CA LEU A 49 4.83 7.80 0.48
C LEU A 49 5.51 9.13 0.84
N GLY A 50 5.49 10.09 -0.07
CA GLY A 50 6.24 11.34 0.06
C GLY A 50 7.71 11.12 -0.29
N GLY A 51 8.27 12.04 -1.08
CA GLY A 51 9.72 12.17 -1.22
C GLY A 51 10.40 12.51 0.10
#